data_AF-A0A7Y4XT98-F1
#
_entry.id   AF-A0A7Y4XT98-F1
#
_cell.length_a   1.000
_cell.length_b   1.000
_cell.length_c   1.000
_cell.angle_alpha   90.00
_cell.angle_beta   90.00
_cell.angle_gamma   90.00
#
_symmetry.space_group_name_H-M   'P 1'
#
loop_
_entity.id
_entity.type
_entity.pdbx_description
1 polymer ?
#
loop_
_entity_poly.entity_id
_entity_poly.type
_entity_poly.pdbx_seq_one_letter_code
_entity_poly.pdbx_strand_id
1 'polypeptide(L)'
;MSEVAQIIIPKTDTAGAKEAGVPGFIDQILRECYKEKDQQRYLEGLKAFDEEANSFMDLNPAEQVEFVKKINKEAVEQWRALEGIKKKFMGKIYDDQFSTDAEKEFGTAEQVASADTSRLTSFYRTGNFNMSIDKKTKKVLEVFRNPDARNFFMTTKELTVSGFFTSEPGATTVLQYEAVPGAFHGCLPLSEVGKTWATS
;
A
#
# COMPACT_ATOMS: atom_id res chain seq x y z
N MET A 1 21.57 -0.91 1.36
CA MET A 1 20.28 -1.36 0.80
C MET A 1 20.25 -2.87 0.49
N SER A 2 21.25 -3.41 -0.20
CA SER A 2 21.32 -4.83 -0.59
C SER A 2 21.04 -5.86 0.53
N GLU A 3 21.63 -5.69 1.72
CA GLU A 3 21.39 -6.58 2.87
C GLU A 3 19.95 -6.53 3.38
N VAL A 4 19.36 -5.34 3.46
CA VAL A 4 17.97 -5.18 3.92
C VAL A 4 17.00 -5.90 2.98
N ALA A 5 17.19 -5.76 1.66
CA ALA A 5 16.37 -6.49 0.68
C ALA A 5 16.51 -8.02 0.84
N GLN A 6 17.73 -8.50 1.07
CA GLN A 6 18.01 -9.92 1.30
C GLN A 6 17.38 -10.45 2.60
N ILE A 7 17.29 -9.63 3.64
CA ILE A 7 16.61 -10.01 4.89
C ILE A 7 15.09 -10.07 4.69
N ILE A 8 14.53 -9.19 3.86
CA ILE A 8 13.10 -9.17 3.54
C ILE A 8 12.70 -10.38 2.69
N ILE A 9 13.49 -10.71 1.66
CA ILE A 9 13.31 -11.91 0.82
C ILE A 9 14.62 -12.71 0.85
N PRO A 10 14.80 -13.58 1.87
CA PRO A 10 15.99 -14.40 2.00
C PRO A 10 16.02 -15.50 0.94
N LYS A 11 17.25 -15.95 0.64
CA LYS A 11 17.46 -17.13 -0.19
C LYS A 11 16.94 -18.35 0.56
N THR A 12 16.11 -19.14 -0.09
CA THR A 12 15.58 -20.40 0.44
C THR A 12 15.73 -21.46 -0.66
N ASP A 13 14.66 -22.17 -1.01
CA ASP A 13 14.60 -23.04 -2.19
C ASP A 13 14.47 -22.23 -3.49
N THR A 14 14.16 -20.94 -3.39
CA THR A 14 14.16 -19.97 -4.49
C THR A 14 15.27 -18.93 -4.32
N ALA A 15 15.59 -18.23 -5.42
CA ALA A 15 16.52 -17.12 -5.39
C ALA A 15 16.11 -16.06 -4.35
N GLY A 16 17.09 -15.48 -3.65
CA GLY A 16 16.86 -14.36 -2.73
C GLY A 16 16.83 -13.01 -3.46
N ALA A 17 16.52 -11.92 -2.74
CA ALA A 17 16.43 -10.58 -3.32
C ALA A 17 17.70 -10.15 -4.09
N LYS A 18 18.89 -10.48 -3.58
CA LYS A 18 20.16 -10.15 -4.25
C LYS A 18 20.32 -10.88 -5.58
N GLU A 19 20.03 -12.17 -5.58
CA GLU A 19 20.13 -13.04 -6.77
C GLU A 19 19.09 -12.65 -7.83
N ALA A 20 17.93 -12.18 -7.40
CA ALA A 20 16.88 -11.65 -8.26
C ALA A 20 17.15 -10.23 -8.79
N GLY A 21 18.29 -9.60 -8.46
CA GLY A 21 18.65 -8.27 -8.96
C GLY A 21 17.86 -7.11 -8.34
N VAL A 22 17.15 -7.35 -7.23
CA VAL A 22 16.28 -6.36 -6.57
C VAL A 22 17.02 -5.07 -6.18
N PRO A 23 18.27 -5.08 -5.65
CA PRO A 23 18.94 -3.83 -5.30
C PRO A 23 19.11 -2.88 -6.50
N GLY A 24 19.49 -3.42 -7.68
CA GLY A 24 19.64 -2.63 -8.89
C GLY A 24 18.30 -2.09 -9.41
N PHE A 25 17.23 -2.88 -9.29
CA PHE A 25 15.88 -2.42 -9.58
C PHE A 25 15.48 -1.22 -8.69
N ILE A 26 15.72 -1.30 -7.37
CA ILE A 26 15.41 -0.21 -6.44
C ILE A 26 16.16 1.06 -6.83
N ASP A 27 17.46 0.95 -7.10
CA ASP A 27 18.28 2.10 -7.50
C ASP A 27 17.78 2.74 -8.80
N GLN A 28 17.39 1.93 -9.79
CA GLN A 28 16.85 2.41 -11.05
C GLN A 28 15.49 3.11 -10.84
N ILE A 29 14.57 2.51 -10.10
CA ILE A 29 13.24 3.09 -9.84
C ILE A 29 13.36 4.41 -9.07
N LEU A 30 14.23 4.48 -8.05
CA LEU A 30 14.48 5.72 -7.33
C LEU A 30 15.07 6.80 -8.25
N ARG A 31 15.97 6.44 -9.17
CA ARG A 31 16.57 7.41 -10.08
C ARG A 31 15.60 7.90 -11.16
N GLU A 32 14.81 6.99 -11.73
CA GLU A 32 14.03 7.25 -12.96
C GLU A 32 12.56 7.57 -12.70
N CYS A 33 11.98 7.06 -11.61
CA CYS A 33 10.55 7.21 -11.33
C CYS A 33 10.22 8.17 -10.19
N TYR A 34 11.19 8.50 -9.33
CA TYR A 34 10.97 9.39 -8.18
C TYR A 34 11.46 10.81 -8.49
N LYS A 35 10.74 11.80 -7.97
CA LYS A 35 11.16 13.21 -8.04
C LYS A 35 12.30 13.46 -7.06
N GLU A 36 13.11 14.50 -7.31
CA GLU A 36 14.25 14.85 -6.45
C GLU A 36 13.90 14.95 -4.96
N LYS A 37 12.75 15.55 -4.64
CA LYS A 37 12.23 15.65 -3.27
C LYS A 37 12.05 14.26 -2.62
N ASP A 38 11.52 13.30 -3.36
CA ASP A 38 11.24 11.96 -2.87
C ASP A 38 12.52 11.12 -2.78
N GLN A 39 13.46 11.32 -3.70
CA GLN A 39 14.81 10.74 -3.65
C GLN A 39 15.54 11.21 -2.39
N GLN A 40 15.58 12.52 -2.14
CA GLN A 40 16.24 13.09 -0.96
C GLN A 40 15.65 12.53 0.32
N ARG A 41 14.31 12.46 0.41
CA ARG A 41 13.63 11.87 1.56
C ARG A 41 13.99 10.40 1.76
N TYR A 42 14.10 9.62 0.69
CA TYR A 42 14.52 8.22 0.79
C TYR A 42 15.94 8.11 1.36
N LEU A 43 16.86 8.98 0.90
CA LEU A 43 18.24 9.04 1.41
C LEU A 43 18.29 9.50 2.88
N GLU A 44 17.48 10.48 3.27
CA GLU A 44 17.35 10.91 4.67
C GLU A 44 16.82 9.78 5.55
N GLY A 45 15.83 9.03 5.07
CA GLY A 45 15.30 7.86 5.76
C GLY A 45 16.31 6.72 5.87
N LEU A 46 17.10 6.48 4.82
CA LEU A 46 18.19 5.51 4.83
C LEU A 46 19.26 5.90 5.86
N LYS A 47 19.61 7.20 5.92
CA LYS A 47 20.56 7.71 6.91
C LYS A 47 20.03 7.56 8.33
N ALA A 48 18.78 7.93 8.59
CA ALA A 48 18.16 7.77 9.91
C ALA A 48 18.09 6.29 10.34
N PHE A 49 17.80 5.38 9.39
CA PHE A 49 17.82 3.94 9.65
C PHE A 49 19.23 3.46 10.06
N ASP A 50 20.27 3.91 9.36
CA ASP A 50 21.65 3.50 9.64
C ASP A 50 22.16 4.11 10.97
N GLU A 51 21.76 5.34 11.28
CA GLU A 51 22.03 5.98 12.57
C GLU A 51 21.34 5.26 13.73
N GLU A 52 20.06 4.86 13.60
CA GLU A 52 19.36 4.09 14.62
C GLU A 52 20.00 2.70 14.85
N ALA A 53 20.53 2.11 13.79
CA ALA A 53 21.27 0.85 13.85
C ALA A 53 22.68 0.99 14.44
N ASN A 54 23.19 2.22 14.64
CA ASN A 54 24.60 2.51 14.90
C ASN A 54 25.54 1.86 13.87
N SER A 55 25.29 2.11 12.58
CA SER A 55 25.92 1.46 11.42
C SER A 55 25.42 0.03 11.23
N PHE A 56 24.37 -0.11 10.41
CA PHE A 56 23.69 -1.38 10.19
C PHE A 56 24.62 -2.45 9.61
N MET A 57 25.60 -2.05 8.80
CA MET A 57 26.56 -2.96 8.18
C MET A 57 27.59 -3.51 9.16
N ASP A 58 27.77 -2.85 10.32
CA ASP A 58 28.72 -3.29 11.35
C ASP A 58 28.07 -4.29 12.34
N LEU A 59 26.74 -4.42 12.33
CA LEU A 59 26.01 -5.41 13.10
C LEU A 59 26.28 -6.83 12.59
N ASN A 60 26.23 -7.82 13.48
CA ASN A 60 26.31 -9.21 13.07
C ASN A 60 25.02 -9.67 12.34
N PRO A 61 25.04 -10.77 11.56
CA PRO A 61 23.87 -11.17 10.78
C PRO A 61 22.60 -11.44 11.60
N ALA A 62 22.72 -11.92 12.84
CA ALA A 62 21.56 -12.15 13.69
C ALA A 62 20.96 -10.83 14.19
N GLU A 63 21.81 -9.89 14.61
CA GLU A 63 21.43 -8.54 15.03
C GLU A 63 20.79 -7.74 13.88
N GLN A 64 21.31 -7.87 12.66
CA GLN A 64 20.71 -7.25 11.47
C GLN A 64 19.27 -7.74 11.25
N VAL A 65 19.04 -9.04 11.38
CA VAL A 65 17.70 -9.64 11.22
C VAL A 65 16.76 -9.17 12.34
N GLU A 66 17.22 -9.15 13.58
CA GLU A 66 16.42 -8.67 14.71
C GLU A 66 16.06 -7.19 14.57
N PHE A 67 17.01 -6.36 14.16
CA PHE A 67 16.80 -4.93 13.92
C PHE A 67 15.77 -4.70 12.81
N VAL A 68 15.92 -5.36 11.65
CA VAL A 68 14.95 -5.27 10.55
C VAL A 68 13.56 -5.74 10.98
N LYS A 69 13.45 -6.80 11.79
CA LYS A 69 12.17 -7.28 12.33
C LYS A 69 11.53 -6.24 13.27
N LYS A 70 12.31 -5.61 14.14
CA LYS A 70 11.87 -4.52 15.04
C LYS A 70 11.29 -3.37 14.21
N ILE A 71 12.06 -2.83 13.28
CA ILE A 71 11.64 -1.70 12.42
C ILE A 71 10.40 -2.06 11.59
N ASN A 72 10.35 -3.27 11.04
CA ASN A 72 9.16 -3.75 10.31
C ASN A 72 7.91 -3.76 11.19
N LYS A 73 8.01 -4.23 12.43
CA LYS A 73 6.90 -4.26 13.37
C LYS A 73 6.40 -2.84 13.68
N GLU A 74 7.31 -1.93 14.02
CA GLU A 74 6.99 -0.53 14.32
C GLU A 74 6.35 0.17 13.12
N ALA A 75 6.90 -0.03 11.92
CA ALA A 75 6.36 0.54 10.70
C ALA A 75 4.95 0.01 10.37
N VAL A 76 4.68 -1.28 10.60
CA VAL A 76 3.35 -1.87 10.41
C VAL A 76 2.35 -1.36 11.45
N GLU A 77 2.76 -1.21 12.71
CA GLU A 77 1.91 -0.66 13.78
C GLU A 77 1.56 0.81 13.50
N GLN A 78 2.54 1.62 13.11
CA GLN A 78 2.31 2.99 12.65
C GLN A 78 1.34 3.03 11.46
N TRP A 79 1.54 2.18 10.46
CA TRP A 79 0.65 2.11 9.29
C TRP A 79 -0.78 1.69 9.67
N ARG A 80 -0.94 0.67 10.53
CA ARG A 80 -2.27 0.24 11.03
C ARG A 80 -2.96 1.33 11.83
N ALA A 81 -2.21 2.07 12.66
CA ALA A 81 -2.75 3.20 13.40
C ALA A 81 -3.23 4.30 12.43
N LEU A 82 -2.42 4.64 11.43
CA LEU A 82 -2.78 5.61 10.38
C LEU A 82 -3.99 5.16 9.57
N GLU A 83 -4.06 3.90 9.14
CA GLU A 83 -5.22 3.33 8.45
C GLU A 83 -6.47 3.29 9.34
N GLY A 84 -6.32 3.01 10.64
CA GLY A 84 -7.41 3.09 11.60
C GLY A 84 -7.95 4.52 11.75
N ILE A 85 -7.07 5.52 11.79
CA ILE A 85 -7.45 6.94 11.81
C ILE A 85 -8.10 7.32 10.48
N LYS A 86 -7.50 6.93 9.35
CA LYS A 86 -8.03 7.15 7.99
C LYS A 86 -9.40 6.53 7.82
N LYS A 87 -9.65 5.31 8.31
CA LYS A 87 -10.98 4.67 8.25
C LYS A 87 -12.01 5.39 9.10
N LYS A 88 -11.64 5.82 10.32
CA LYS A 88 -12.52 6.64 11.18
C LYS A 88 -12.83 8.00 10.58
N PHE A 89 -11.91 8.51 9.77
CA PHE A 89 -11.99 9.84 9.18
C PHE A 89 -12.68 9.84 7.82
N MET A 90 -12.30 8.93 6.91
CA MET A 90 -13.03 8.66 5.67
C MET A 90 -14.44 8.16 5.96
N GLY A 91 -14.63 7.32 6.99
CA GLY A 91 -15.96 6.93 7.46
C GLY A 91 -16.78 8.10 8.02
N LYS A 92 -16.16 9.23 8.39
CA LYS A 92 -16.86 10.49 8.75
C LYS A 92 -17.03 11.44 7.56
N ILE A 93 -16.27 11.26 6.49
CA ILE A 93 -16.43 12.01 5.22
C ILE A 93 -17.47 11.33 4.33
N TYR A 94 -17.63 10.00 4.45
CA TYR A 94 -18.60 9.15 3.74
C TYR A 94 -19.75 8.65 4.64
N ASP A 95 -19.81 9.07 5.91
CA ASP A 95 -21.09 9.13 6.61
C ASP A 95 -21.81 10.32 6.01
N ASP A 96 -22.41 10.08 4.85
CA ASP A 96 -23.09 11.12 4.12
C ASP A 96 -24.29 11.50 4.97
N GLN A 97 -24.25 12.71 5.52
CA GLN A 97 -25.43 13.33 6.14
C GLN A 97 -26.64 13.21 5.18
N PHE A 98 -26.40 13.19 3.87
CA PHE A 98 -27.39 12.89 2.84
C PHE A 98 -27.92 11.46 2.88
N SER A 99 -27.11 10.41 3.10
CA SER A 99 -27.62 9.03 3.19
C SER A 99 -28.54 8.88 4.40
N THR A 100 -28.13 9.45 5.53
CA THR A 100 -28.91 9.41 6.77
C THR A 100 -30.15 10.32 6.73
N ASP A 101 -30.09 11.48 6.08
CA ASP A 101 -31.24 12.37 5.91
C ASP A 101 -32.17 11.91 4.78
N ALA A 102 -31.64 11.31 3.70
CA ALA A 102 -32.44 10.67 2.65
C ALA A 102 -33.11 9.39 3.13
N GLU A 103 -32.46 8.58 3.98
CA GLU A 103 -33.11 7.43 4.62
C GLU A 103 -34.22 7.86 5.59
N LYS A 104 -34.05 9.00 6.29
CA LYS A 104 -35.11 9.59 7.13
C LYS A 104 -36.27 10.17 6.33
N GLU A 105 -35.99 10.81 5.19
CA GLU A 105 -37.00 11.53 4.39
C GLU A 105 -37.68 10.63 3.33
N PHE A 106 -36.95 9.65 2.77
CA PHE A 106 -37.39 8.78 1.68
C PHE A 106 -37.44 7.29 2.04
N GLY A 107 -36.97 6.89 3.23
CA GLY A 107 -36.97 5.49 3.68
C GLY A 107 -35.75 4.69 3.20
N THR A 108 -35.71 3.41 3.54
CA THR A 108 -34.61 2.49 3.18
C THR A 108 -34.49 2.29 1.67
N ALA A 109 -33.30 1.87 1.20
CA ALA A 109 -33.02 1.69 -0.24
C ALA A 109 -34.05 0.79 -0.98
N GLU A 110 -34.62 -0.21 -0.29
CA GLU A 110 -35.68 -1.07 -0.83
C GLU A 110 -37.03 -0.35 -0.98
N GLN A 111 -37.33 0.63 -0.11
CA GLN A 111 -38.56 1.43 -0.20
C GLN A 111 -38.46 2.47 -1.32
N VAL A 112 -37.28 3.07 -1.50
CA VAL A 112 -37.01 4.09 -2.53
C VAL A 112 -37.02 3.51 -3.95
N ALA A 113 -36.64 2.24 -4.12
CA ALA A 113 -36.67 1.55 -5.41
C ALA A 113 -38.09 1.45 -6.04
N SER A 114 -39.14 1.66 -5.23
CA SER A 114 -40.54 1.64 -5.67
C SER A 114 -41.18 3.03 -5.81
N ALA A 115 -40.44 4.10 -5.50
CA ALA A 115 -40.97 5.47 -5.42
C ALA A 115 -40.69 6.32 -6.68
N ASP A 116 -41.51 7.34 -6.91
CA ASP A 116 -41.36 8.31 -8.02
C ASP A 116 -40.02 9.07 -7.89
N THR A 117 -39.09 8.78 -8.81
CA THR A 117 -37.69 9.19 -8.77
C THR A 117 -37.44 10.65 -9.13
N SER A 118 -38.48 11.38 -9.57
CA SER A 118 -38.42 12.79 -9.98
C SER A 118 -37.97 13.73 -8.86
N ARG A 119 -38.35 13.43 -7.62
CA ARG A 119 -38.01 14.25 -6.44
C ARG A 119 -36.57 14.02 -5.97
N LEU A 120 -36.11 12.76 -5.99
CA LEU A 120 -34.71 12.39 -5.75
C LEU A 120 -33.76 13.04 -6.77
N THR A 121 -34.14 13.04 -8.05
CA THR A 121 -33.36 13.72 -9.10
C THR A 121 -33.29 15.22 -8.88
N SER A 122 -34.36 15.87 -8.40
CA SER A 122 -34.34 17.31 -8.10
C SER A 122 -33.43 17.65 -6.92
N PHE A 123 -33.41 16.80 -5.88
CA PHE A 123 -32.59 16.98 -4.67
C PHE A 123 -31.08 16.86 -4.98
N TYR A 124 -30.68 15.90 -5.82
CA TYR A 124 -29.31 15.82 -6.34
C TYR A 124 -28.93 17.00 -7.24
N ARG A 125 -29.90 17.61 -7.93
CA ARG A 125 -29.67 18.69 -8.92
C ARG A 125 -29.49 20.07 -8.28
N THR A 126 -30.06 20.33 -7.11
CA THR A 126 -29.90 21.61 -6.38
C THR A 126 -28.65 21.69 -5.50
N GLY A 127 -27.85 20.62 -5.41
CA GLY A 127 -26.43 20.69 -5.06
C GLY A 127 -26.10 21.40 -3.74
N ASN A 128 -26.86 21.16 -2.67
CA ASN A 128 -26.56 21.72 -1.35
C ASN A 128 -25.58 20.81 -0.57
N PHE A 129 -24.42 20.52 -1.18
CA PHE A 129 -23.33 19.78 -0.52
C PHE A 129 -22.53 20.75 0.35
N ASN A 130 -23.00 21.01 1.57
CA ASN A 130 -22.25 21.80 2.54
C ASN A 130 -21.13 20.96 3.17
N MET A 131 -20.13 20.60 2.36
CA MET A 131 -18.97 19.82 2.80
C MET A 131 -17.93 20.76 3.43
N SER A 132 -18.23 21.24 4.63
CA SER A 132 -17.29 22.05 5.41
C SER A 132 -16.27 21.15 6.12
N ILE A 133 -15.13 20.92 5.47
CA ILE A 133 -13.97 20.23 6.05
C ILE A 133 -13.33 21.14 7.10
N ASP A 134 -13.44 20.79 8.38
CA ASP A 134 -12.83 21.55 9.49
C ASP A 134 -11.29 21.68 9.31
N LYS A 135 -10.69 22.75 9.86
CA LYS A 135 -9.26 23.06 9.74
C LYS A 135 -8.34 21.94 10.28
N LYS A 136 -8.77 21.23 11.33
CA LYS A 136 -8.08 20.10 11.96
C LYS A 136 -8.15 18.86 11.06
N THR A 137 -9.32 18.62 10.47
CA THR A 137 -9.60 17.62 9.43
C THR A 137 -8.77 17.88 8.18
N LYS A 138 -8.63 19.14 7.73
CA LYS A 138 -7.78 19.51 6.58
C LYS A 138 -6.29 19.22 6.83
N LYS A 139 -5.77 19.50 8.02
CA LYS A 139 -4.35 19.25 8.37
C LYS A 139 -4.02 17.75 8.44
N VAL A 140 -4.96 16.96 8.96
CA VAL A 140 -4.88 15.49 8.98
C VAL A 140 -4.96 14.92 7.55
N LEU A 141 -5.87 15.46 6.71
CA LEU A 141 -5.95 15.16 5.28
C LEU A 141 -4.69 15.53 4.51
N GLU A 142 -4.02 16.64 4.85
CA GLU A 142 -2.76 17.05 4.24
C GLU A 142 -1.63 16.08 4.61
N VAL A 143 -1.55 15.64 5.87
CA VAL A 143 -0.61 14.58 6.29
C VAL A 143 -0.92 13.25 5.58
N PHE A 144 -2.19 12.93 5.34
CA PHE A 144 -2.61 11.70 4.64
C PHE A 144 -2.50 11.75 3.12
N ARG A 145 -2.75 12.91 2.50
CA ARG A 145 -2.56 13.15 1.06
C ARG A 145 -1.10 13.31 0.71
N ASN A 146 -0.24 13.53 1.71
CA ASN A 146 1.19 13.53 1.51
C ASN A 146 1.65 12.11 1.19
N PRO A 147 2.02 11.78 -0.07
CA PRO A 147 2.65 10.50 -0.38
C PRO A 147 3.93 10.34 0.46
N ASP A 148 4.52 11.47 0.81
CA ASP A 148 5.58 11.74 1.77
C ASP A 148 5.12 11.54 3.24
N ALA A 149 4.28 10.55 3.54
CA ALA A 149 4.09 10.02 4.90
C ALA A 149 4.53 8.56 5.01
N ARG A 150 4.88 7.90 3.89
CA ARG A 150 5.43 6.54 3.93
C ARG A 150 6.77 6.56 4.68
N ASN A 151 6.87 5.66 5.65
CA ASN A 151 8.10 5.36 6.38
C ASN A 151 9.10 4.73 5.40
N PHE A 152 10.37 5.14 5.44
CA PHE A 152 11.45 4.63 4.59
C PHE A 152 11.40 3.11 4.47
N PHE A 153 11.23 2.42 5.61
CA PHE A 153 11.22 0.97 5.63
C PHE A 153 10.05 0.36 4.83
N MET A 154 8.86 0.99 4.85
CA MET A 154 7.71 0.50 4.09
C MET A 154 7.91 0.69 2.60
N THR A 155 8.45 1.84 2.17
CA THR A 155 8.82 2.09 0.78
C THR A 155 9.85 1.07 0.29
N THR A 156 10.89 0.86 1.09
CA THR A 156 11.94 -0.13 0.82
C THR A 156 11.38 -1.54 0.69
N LYS A 157 10.47 -1.93 1.59
CA LYS A 157 9.81 -3.23 1.57
C LYS A 157 8.92 -3.40 0.36
N GLU A 158 8.12 -2.40 0.04
CA GLU A 158 7.26 -2.38 -1.16
C GLU A 158 8.08 -2.52 -2.44
N LEU A 159 9.14 -1.72 -2.59
CA LEU A 159 10.04 -1.82 -3.75
C LEU A 159 10.76 -3.17 -3.83
N THR A 160 11.14 -3.75 -2.67
CA THR A 160 11.78 -5.07 -2.61
C THR A 160 10.83 -6.16 -3.10
N VAL A 161 9.58 -6.14 -2.62
CA VAL A 161 8.55 -7.10 -3.01
C VAL A 161 8.21 -6.93 -4.48
N SER A 162 7.94 -5.71 -4.93
CA SER A 162 7.62 -5.43 -6.33
C SER A 162 8.77 -5.82 -7.26
N GLY A 163 10.01 -5.44 -6.95
CA GLY A 163 11.18 -5.79 -7.74
C GLY A 163 11.45 -7.30 -7.81
N PHE A 164 11.17 -8.02 -6.74
CA PHE A 164 11.31 -9.47 -6.75
C PHE A 164 10.24 -10.15 -7.61
N PHE A 165 8.98 -9.76 -7.49
CA PHE A 165 7.89 -10.38 -8.26
C PHE A 165 7.85 -9.96 -9.74
N THR A 166 8.55 -8.87 -10.12
CA THR A 166 8.80 -8.53 -11.52
C THR A 166 10.06 -9.16 -12.10
N SER A 167 10.90 -9.78 -11.26
CA SER A 167 12.10 -10.49 -11.72
C SER A 167 11.78 -11.87 -12.30
N GLU A 168 12.65 -12.38 -13.18
CA GLU A 168 12.56 -13.74 -13.73
C GLU A 168 12.37 -14.83 -12.66
N PRO A 169 13.21 -14.94 -11.61
CA PRO A 169 13.03 -15.98 -10.59
C PRO A 169 11.73 -15.82 -9.79
N GLY A 170 11.28 -14.59 -9.54
CA GLY A 170 9.99 -14.35 -8.89
C GLY A 170 8.81 -14.79 -9.75
N ALA A 171 8.82 -14.42 -11.03
CA ALA A 171 7.73 -14.71 -11.97
C ALA A 171 7.64 -16.19 -12.33
N THR A 172 8.77 -16.90 -12.47
CA THR A 172 8.81 -18.28 -12.97
C THR A 172 8.80 -19.34 -11.87
N THR A 173 9.43 -19.06 -10.73
CA THR A 173 9.63 -20.07 -9.68
C THR A 173 8.61 -19.89 -8.55
N VAL A 174 8.27 -18.65 -8.20
CA VAL A 174 7.30 -18.36 -7.12
C VAL A 174 5.88 -18.24 -7.66
N LEU A 175 5.70 -17.64 -8.83
CA LEU A 175 4.41 -17.50 -9.51
C LEU A 175 4.25 -18.50 -10.66
N GLN A 176 3.03 -18.68 -11.15
CA GLN A 176 2.76 -19.36 -12.41
C GLN A 176 2.94 -18.36 -13.54
N TYR A 177 4.03 -18.51 -14.30
CA TYR A 177 4.25 -17.70 -15.49
C TYR A 177 3.52 -18.31 -16.69
N GLU A 178 2.54 -17.59 -17.21
CA GLU A 178 1.88 -17.90 -18.47
C GLU A 178 2.11 -16.73 -19.43
N ALA A 179 2.92 -16.95 -20.47
CA ALA A 179 3.31 -15.87 -21.39
C ALA A 179 2.13 -15.30 -22.19
N VAL A 180 1.03 -16.06 -22.33
CA VAL A 180 -0.20 -15.66 -23.02
C VAL A 180 -1.38 -16.09 -22.16
N PRO A 181 -2.14 -15.17 -21.55
CA PRO A 181 -3.25 -15.55 -20.67
C PRO A 181 -4.33 -16.28 -21.46
N GLY A 182 -4.68 -17.48 -20.98
CA GLY A 182 -5.77 -18.29 -21.52
C GLY A 182 -7.17 -17.76 -21.14
N ALA A 183 -8.19 -18.62 -21.28
CA ALA A 183 -9.55 -18.27 -20.90
C ALA A 183 -9.65 -17.97 -19.40
N PHE A 184 -10.33 -16.88 -19.04
CA PHE A 184 -10.54 -16.52 -17.63
C PHE A 184 -11.53 -17.48 -16.96
N HIS A 185 -11.08 -18.15 -15.90
CA HIS A 185 -11.90 -19.02 -15.06
C HIS A 185 -12.04 -18.39 -13.66
N GLY A 186 -13.16 -17.72 -13.41
CA GLY A 186 -13.35 -16.87 -12.23
C GLY A 186 -13.47 -17.57 -10.88
N CYS A 187 -13.69 -18.89 -10.85
CA CYS A 187 -13.96 -19.65 -9.62
C CYS A 187 -13.33 -21.05 -9.66
N LEU A 188 -12.00 -21.13 -9.56
CA LEU A 188 -11.29 -22.40 -9.33
C LEU A 188 -10.88 -22.50 -7.85
N PRO A 189 -11.09 -23.65 -7.19
CA PRO A 189 -10.61 -23.84 -5.83
C PRO A 189 -9.08 -23.80 -5.80
N LEU A 190 -8.52 -23.15 -4.78
CA LEU A 190 -7.06 -22.92 -4.66
C LEU A 190 -6.23 -24.21 -4.75
N SER A 191 -6.80 -25.34 -4.31
CA SER A 191 -6.19 -26.67 -4.40
C SER A 191 -5.92 -27.13 -5.84
N GLU A 192 -6.71 -26.67 -6.81
CA GLU A 192 -6.57 -27.02 -8.23
C GLU A 192 -5.57 -26.11 -8.96
N VAL A 193 -5.47 -24.84 -8.53
CA VAL A 193 -4.60 -23.84 -9.16
C VAL A 193 -3.17 -23.91 -8.60
N GLY A 194 -3.03 -24.22 -7.30
CA GLY A 194 -1.73 -24.29 -6.62
C GLY A 194 -1.17 -22.89 -6.34
N LYS A 195 -0.37 -22.35 -7.26
CA LYS A 195 0.33 -21.05 -7.10
C LYS A 195 -0.45 -19.93 -7.79
N THR A 196 -0.24 -18.69 -7.34
CA THR A 196 -0.82 -17.49 -7.99
C THR A 196 -0.13 -17.18 -9.33
N TRP A 197 -0.87 -16.60 -10.27
CA TRP A 197 -0.36 -16.23 -11.60
C TRP A 197 0.53 -14.97 -11.56
N ALA A 198 1.55 -14.95 -12.40
CA ALA A 198 2.29 -13.73 -12.73
C ALA A 198 1.47 -12.93 -13.73
N THR A 199 0.54 -12.09 -13.26
CA THR A 199 -0.23 -11.22 -14.15
C THR A 199 0.62 -10.02 -14.56
N SER A 200 0.86 -9.86 -15.85
CA SER A 200 1.27 -8.60 -16.48
C SER A 200 0.10 -7.64 -16.65
#